data_AF-A0A357ZAL3-F1
#
_entry.id   AF-A0A357ZAL3-F1
#
_cell.length_a   1.000
_cell.length_b   1.000
_cell.length_c   1.000
_cell.angle_alpha   90.00
_cell.angle_beta   90.00
_cell.angle_gamma   90.00
#
_symmetry.space_group_name_H-M   'P 1'
#
loop_
_entity.id
_entity.type
_entity.pdbx_description
1 polymer ?
#
loop_
_entity_poly.entity_id
_entity_poly.type
_entity_poly.pdbx_seq_one_letter_code
_entity_poly.pdbx_strand_id
1 'polypeptide(L)'
;LLKDRLLDLNNEALIQAKASAYNQNSWFLPDFIEKAISQIAHQFLTKEALMEWTAAYPQIADNMTHKKVGIVMAGNIPFVGFHDLLSTLIAGHTAVVKLSSKDTVGMEYIIHTLIEIEPQW
;
A
#
# COMPACT_ATOMS: atom_id res chain seq x y z
N LEU A 1 2.61 7.68 9.79
CA LEU A 1 2.20 8.54 8.66
C LEU A 1 1.20 7.86 7.74
N LEU A 2 1.59 6.88 6.90
CA LEU A 2 0.61 6.18 6.03
C LEU A 2 -0.49 5.48 6.86
N LYS A 3 -0.10 4.80 7.96
CA LYS A 3 -1.03 4.21 8.92
C LYS A 3 -2.09 5.22 9.39
N ASP A 4 -1.65 6.41 9.77
CA ASP A 4 -2.52 7.46 10.31
C ASP A 4 -3.47 7.98 9.23
N ARG A 5 -2.98 8.16 7.99
CA ARG A 5 -3.80 8.54 6.82
C ARG A 5 -4.87 7.49 6.49
N LEU A 6 -4.57 6.20 6.68
CA LEU A 6 -5.49 5.09 6.45
C LEU A 6 -6.52 4.92 7.57
N LEU A 7 -6.21 5.37 8.79
CA LEU A 7 -7.11 5.28 9.95
C LEU A 7 -7.89 6.58 10.21
N ASP A 8 -7.60 7.66 9.49
CA ASP A 8 -8.33 8.91 9.59
C ASP A 8 -9.72 8.81 8.94
N LEU A 9 -10.75 8.72 9.78
CA LEU A 9 -12.15 8.63 9.36
C LEU A 9 -12.67 9.90 8.69
N ASN A 10 -11.98 11.03 8.83
CA ASN A 10 -12.36 12.30 8.23
C ASN A 10 -11.57 12.60 6.94
N ASN A 11 -10.70 11.69 6.51
CA ASN A 11 -9.92 11.85 5.30
C ASN A 11 -10.81 11.73 4.05
N GLU A 12 -11.21 12.86 3.50
CA GLU A 12 -12.09 12.93 2.32
C GLU A 12 -11.53 12.17 1.11
N ALA A 13 -10.21 12.26 0.88
CA ALA A 13 -9.56 11.55 -0.23
C ALA A 13 -9.68 10.02 -0.07
N LEU A 14 -9.49 9.51 1.16
CA LEU A 14 -9.68 8.10 1.45
C LEU A 14 -11.15 7.68 1.31
N ILE A 15 -12.09 8.48 1.81
CA ILE A 15 -13.54 8.20 1.68
C ILE A 15 -13.92 8.07 0.21
N GLN A 16 -13.47 9.00 -0.64
CA GLN A 16 -13.71 8.97 -2.08
C GLN A 16 -13.03 7.77 -2.76
N ALA A 17 -11.80 7.44 -2.36
CA ALA A 17 -11.08 6.29 -2.89
C ALA A 17 -11.80 4.97 -2.57
N LYS A 18 -12.30 4.78 -1.34
CA LYS A 18 -13.07 3.60 -0.94
C LYS A 18 -14.37 3.46 -1.75
N ALA A 19 -15.12 4.55 -1.88
CA ALA A 19 -16.35 4.56 -2.68
C ALA A 19 -16.07 4.24 -4.16
N SER A 20 -15.02 4.82 -4.72
CA SER A 20 -14.61 4.58 -6.11
C SER A 20 -14.11 3.15 -6.34
N ALA A 21 -13.39 2.58 -5.38
CA ALA A 21 -12.92 1.19 -5.45
C ALA A 21 -14.10 0.20 -5.49
N TYR A 22 -15.14 0.42 -4.67
CA TYR A 22 -16.37 -0.37 -4.74
C TYR A 22 -17.10 -0.21 -6.08
N ASN A 23 -17.19 1.03 -6.59
CA ASN A 23 -17.82 1.30 -7.89
C ASN A 23 -17.06 0.64 -9.05
N GLN A 24 -15.72 0.60 -8.99
CA GLN A 24 -14.87 -0.04 -9.99
C GLN A 24 -14.99 -1.57 -9.93
N ASN A 25 -15.12 -2.13 -8.72
CA ASN A 25 -15.19 -3.56 -8.50
C ASN A 25 -16.18 -3.90 -7.38
N SER A 26 -17.38 -4.31 -7.74
CA SER A 26 -18.46 -4.61 -6.78
C SER A 26 -18.17 -5.79 -5.84
N TRP A 27 -17.09 -6.55 -6.06
CA TRP A 27 -16.60 -7.55 -5.09
C TRP A 27 -15.86 -6.92 -3.91
N PHE A 28 -15.42 -5.66 -4.02
CA PHE A 28 -14.79 -4.90 -2.95
C PHE A 28 -15.87 -4.27 -2.08
N LEU A 29 -16.67 -5.12 -1.42
CA LEU A 29 -17.68 -4.68 -0.47
C LEU A 29 -17.04 -3.72 0.55
N PRO A 30 -17.77 -2.68 1.01
CA PRO A 30 -17.25 -1.72 1.99
C PRO A 30 -16.55 -2.40 3.18
N ASP A 31 -17.16 -3.44 3.74
CA ASP A 31 -16.58 -4.20 4.86
C ASP A 31 -15.25 -4.87 4.51
N PHE A 32 -15.06 -5.31 3.26
CA PHE A 32 -13.80 -5.91 2.81
C PHE A 32 -12.72 -4.86 2.58
N ILE A 33 -13.09 -3.68 2.08
CA ILE A 33 -12.18 -2.54 1.96
C ILE A 33 -11.72 -2.09 3.36
N GLU A 34 -12.66 -1.87 4.28
CA GLU A 34 -12.34 -1.48 5.66
C GLU A 34 -11.47 -2.53 6.36
N LYS A 35 -11.81 -3.81 6.18
CA LYS A 35 -11.01 -4.90 6.73
C LYS A 35 -9.59 -4.91 6.16
N ALA A 36 -9.43 -4.73 4.85
CA ALA A 36 -8.10 -4.69 4.22
C ALA A 36 -7.28 -3.50 4.72
N ILE A 37 -7.86 -2.29 4.79
CA ILE A 37 -7.20 -1.10 5.35
C ILE A 37 -6.81 -1.33 6.81
N SER A 38 -7.71 -1.86 7.63
CA SER A 38 -7.43 -2.20 9.03
C SER A 38 -6.27 -3.18 9.15
N GLN A 39 -6.24 -4.26 8.35
CA GLN A 39 -5.13 -5.20 8.36
C GLN A 39 -3.82 -4.56 7.91
N ILE A 40 -3.82 -3.75 6.85
CA ILE A 40 -2.65 -2.96 6.42
C ILE A 40 -2.11 -2.10 7.57
N ALA A 41 -2.99 -1.31 8.18
CA ALA A 41 -2.63 -0.38 9.24
C ALA A 41 -2.09 -1.06 10.52
N HIS A 42 -2.70 -2.18 10.92
CA HIS A 42 -2.41 -2.83 12.20
C HIS A 42 -1.41 -3.98 12.12
N GLN A 43 -1.28 -4.66 10.97
CA GLN A 43 -0.39 -5.81 10.81
C GLN A 43 0.92 -5.47 10.08
N PHE A 44 0.89 -4.50 9.16
CA PHE A 44 2.06 -4.19 8.33
C PHE A 44 2.71 -2.85 8.68
N LEU A 45 1.95 -1.88 9.17
CA LEU A 45 2.43 -0.51 9.38
C LEU A 45 2.68 -0.14 10.85
N THR A 46 2.75 -1.13 11.75
CA THR A 46 3.24 -0.92 13.11
C THR A 46 4.77 -0.95 13.11
N LYS A 47 5.37 -0.16 14.01
CA LYS A 47 6.83 -0.13 14.14
C LYS A 47 7.36 -1.51 14.52
N GLU A 48 6.65 -2.17 15.42
CA GLU A 48 7.00 -3.49 15.94
C GLU A 48 7.00 -4.53 14.81
N ALA A 49 5.92 -4.60 14.00
CA ALA A 49 5.84 -5.56 12.90
C ALA A 49 6.91 -5.29 11.83
N LEU A 50 7.14 -4.02 11.48
CA LEU A 50 8.18 -3.65 10.50
C LEU A 50 9.57 -4.02 11.00
N MET A 51 9.91 -3.71 12.26
CA MET A 51 11.21 -4.03 12.85
C MET A 51 11.42 -5.53 12.95
N GLU A 52 10.41 -6.29 13.42
CA GLU A 52 10.50 -7.74 13.53
C GLU A 52 10.68 -8.40 12.16
N TRP A 53 9.89 -8.00 11.16
CA TRP A 53 9.99 -8.54 9.81
C TRP A 53 11.32 -8.20 9.14
N THR A 54 11.76 -6.94 9.20
CA THR A 54 13.00 -6.50 8.55
C THR A 54 14.27 -7.03 9.22
N ALA A 55 14.23 -7.33 10.52
CA ALA A 55 15.36 -7.96 11.23
C ALA A 55 15.76 -9.33 10.64
N ALA A 56 14.84 -10.04 9.98
CA ALA A 56 15.14 -11.29 9.28
C ALA A 56 15.99 -11.10 8.01
N TYR A 57 16.20 -9.85 7.56
CA TYR A 57 16.90 -9.51 6.32
C TYR A 57 18.01 -8.48 6.58
N PRO A 58 19.11 -8.86 7.26
CA PRO A 58 20.20 -7.94 7.63
C PRO A 58 20.98 -7.35 6.44
N GLN A 59 20.68 -7.78 5.21
CA GLN A 59 21.32 -7.34 3.97
C GLN A 59 20.50 -6.23 3.26
N ILE A 60 19.35 -5.81 3.80
CA ILE A 60 18.61 -4.67 3.27
C ILE A 60 19.51 -3.44 3.37
N ALA A 61 19.61 -2.67 2.29
CA ALA A 61 20.46 -1.49 2.24
C ALA A 61 19.85 -0.34 3.05
N ASP A 62 20.67 0.37 3.81
CA ASP A 62 20.24 1.59 4.54
C ASP A 62 19.88 2.76 3.60
N ASN A 63 20.28 2.69 2.33
CA ASN A 63 20.05 3.71 1.32
C ASN A 63 19.27 3.16 0.13
N MET A 64 18.57 4.05 -0.58
CA MET A 64 17.92 3.73 -1.84
C MET A 64 18.95 3.19 -2.85
N THR A 65 18.68 1.99 -3.34
CA THR A 65 19.48 1.31 -4.38
C THR A 65 19.03 1.67 -5.80
N HIS A 66 17.82 2.20 -5.95
CA HIS A 66 17.17 2.56 -7.23
C HIS A 66 17.09 1.43 -8.28
N LYS A 67 17.25 0.16 -7.86
CA LYS A 67 16.97 -0.98 -8.74
C LYS A 67 15.48 -0.98 -9.08
N LYS A 68 15.15 -1.13 -10.35
CA LYS A 68 13.76 -1.16 -10.82
C LYS A 68 13.18 -2.55 -10.65
N VAL A 69 12.08 -2.66 -9.92
CA VAL A 69 11.33 -3.91 -9.73
C VAL A 69 9.95 -3.74 -10.36
N GLY A 70 9.67 -4.54 -11.39
CA GLY A 70 8.35 -4.56 -12.04
C GLY A 70 7.33 -5.31 -11.20
N ILE A 71 6.20 -4.67 -10.88
CA ILE A 71 5.10 -5.27 -10.12
C ILE A 71 3.86 -5.28 -11.00
N VAL A 72 3.30 -6.45 -11.27
CA VAL A 72 1.99 -6.59 -11.90
C VAL A 72 0.99 -6.93 -10.81
N MET A 73 0.25 -5.93 -10.35
CA MET A 73 -0.62 -6.09 -9.19
C MET A 73 -1.86 -6.92 -9.56
N ALA A 74 -2.23 -7.84 -8.67
CA ALA A 74 -3.53 -8.48 -8.73
C ALA A 74 -4.63 -7.49 -8.26
N GLY A 75 -5.89 -7.85 -8.47
CA GLY A 75 -7.04 -7.07 -7.97
C GLY A 75 -8.24 -7.96 -7.68
N ASN A 76 -7.96 -9.17 -7.20
CA ASN A 76 -8.97 -10.13 -6.76
C ASN A 76 -9.45 -9.87 -5.33
N ILE A 77 -8.65 -9.20 -4.50
CA ILE A 77 -9.04 -8.68 -3.17
C ILE A 77 -8.53 -7.24 -3.01
N PRO A 78 -9.15 -6.40 -2.16
CA PRO A 78 -8.76 -5.00 -2.01
C PRO A 78 -7.30 -4.84 -1.56
N PHE A 79 -6.58 -3.95 -2.22
CA PHE A 79 -5.20 -3.54 -1.91
C PHE A 79 -4.18 -4.69 -1.89
N VAL A 80 -4.43 -5.79 -2.61
CA VAL A 80 -3.57 -6.98 -2.58
C VAL A 80 -2.13 -6.70 -3.00
N GLY A 81 -1.92 -5.73 -3.90
CA GLY A 81 -0.59 -5.30 -4.34
C GLY A 81 0.21 -4.52 -3.29
N PHE A 82 -0.40 -4.16 -2.16
CA PHE A 82 0.25 -3.38 -1.11
C PHE A 82 1.52 -4.04 -0.58
N HIS A 83 1.49 -5.36 -0.33
CA HIS A 83 2.62 -6.06 0.26
C HIS A 83 3.84 -6.08 -0.68
N ASP A 84 3.61 -6.27 -1.98
CA ASP A 84 4.67 -6.26 -3.00
C ASP A 84 5.29 -4.86 -3.12
N LEU A 85 4.45 -3.81 -3.07
CA LEU A 85 4.90 -2.42 -3.05
C LEU A 85 5.74 -2.13 -1.80
N LEU A 86 5.21 -2.45 -0.61
CA LEU A 86 5.89 -2.23 0.67
C LEU A 86 7.25 -2.92 0.72
N SER A 87 7.30 -4.19 0.32
CA SER A 87 8.54 -4.98 0.30
C SER A 87 9.59 -4.40 -0.66
N THR A 88 9.14 -3.92 -1.82
CA THR A 88 10.03 -3.29 -2.80
C THR A 88 10.63 -1.98 -2.26
N LEU A 89 9.80 -1.13 -1.65
CA LEU A 89 10.26 0.14 -1.08
C LEU A 89 11.19 -0.08 0.12
N ILE A 90 10.87 -1.02 1.00
CA ILE A 90 11.72 -1.37 2.16
C ILE A 90 13.08 -1.93 1.73
N ALA A 91 13.14 -2.67 0.62
CA ALA A 91 14.41 -3.13 0.05
C ALA A 91 15.24 -1.99 -0.58
N GLY A 92 14.75 -0.74 -0.54
CA GLY A 92 15.39 0.42 -1.15
C GLY A 92 15.31 0.42 -2.67
N HIS A 93 14.33 -0.28 -3.27
CA HIS A 93 14.17 -0.38 -4.72
C HIS A 93 13.12 0.61 -5.23
N THR A 94 13.14 0.88 -6.53
CA THR A 94 12.10 1.65 -7.22
C THR A 94 11.04 0.70 -7.76
N ALA A 95 9.80 0.85 -7.32
CA ALA A 95 8.67 0.08 -7.81
C ALA A 95 8.20 0.60 -9.19
N VAL A 96 8.13 -0.29 -10.18
CA VAL A 96 7.54 -0.01 -11.50
C VAL A 96 6.23 -0.78 -11.59
N VAL A 97 5.14 -0.10 -11.27
CA VAL A 97 3.85 -0.75 -11.01
C VAL A 97 2.96 -0.71 -12.25
N LYS A 98 2.44 -1.88 -12.63
CA LYS A 98 1.25 -2.02 -13.46
C LYS A 98 0.08 -2.35 -12.55
N LEU A 99 -0.82 -1.38 -12.37
CA LEU A 99 -2.02 -1.53 -11.57
C LEU A 99 -2.99 -2.54 -12.18
N SER A 100 -3.76 -3.21 -11.32
CA SER A 100 -4.92 -3.98 -11.74
C SER A 100 -6.04 -3.03 -12.12
N SER A 101 -6.73 -3.29 -13.23
CA SER A 101 -7.95 -2.56 -13.61
C SER A 101 -9.13 -2.81 -12.65
N LYS A 102 -8.99 -3.76 -11.73
CA LYS A 102 -9.98 -4.10 -10.70
C LYS A 102 -9.68 -3.49 -9.33
N ASP A 103 -8.52 -2.85 -9.19
CA ASP A 103 -8.06 -2.22 -7.94
C ASP A 103 -7.11 -1.05 -8.27
N THR A 104 -7.60 -0.14 -9.11
CA THR A 104 -6.79 1.00 -9.58
C THR A 104 -6.83 2.11 -8.55
N VAL A 105 -8.04 2.58 -8.21
CA VAL A 105 -8.22 3.78 -7.39
C VAL A 105 -7.72 3.57 -5.96
N GLY A 106 -7.93 2.38 -5.40
CA GLY A 106 -7.45 2.04 -4.06
C GLY A 106 -5.93 2.07 -3.96
N MET A 107 -5.23 1.43 -4.90
CA MET A 107 -3.77 1.42 -4.94
C MET A 107 -3.18 2.78 -5.33
N GLU A 108 -3.82 3.56 -6.21
CA GLU A 108 -3.41 4.94 -6.53
C GLU A 108 -3.42 5.84 -5.29
N TYR A 109 -4.47 5.75 -4.46
CA TYR A 109 -4.52 6.50 -3.21
C TYR A 109 -3.31 6.17 -2.30
N ILE A 110 -2.99 4.88 -2.15
CA ILE A 110 -1.82 4.45 -1.34
C ILE A 110 -0.53 5.00 -1.93
N ILE A 111 -0.31 4.83 -3.24
CA ILE A 111 0.92 5.26 -3.91
C ILE A 111 1.10 6.78 -3.81
N HIS A 112 0.06 7.56 -4.09
CA HIS A 112 0.13 9.02 -3.97
C HIS A 112 0.39 9.45 -2.52
N THR A 113 -0.28 8.82 -1.55
CA THR A 113 -0.05 9.12 -0.13
C THR A 113 1.40 8.81 0.28
N LEU A 114 2.01 7.74 -0.24
CA LEU A 114 3.41 7.41 0.01
C LEU A 114 4.36 8.44 -0.60
N ILE A 115 4.12 8.86 -1.85
CA ILE A 115 4.92 9.90 -2.53
C ILE A 115 4.81 11.25 -1.80
N GLU A 116 3.63 11.59 -1.28
CA GLU A 116 3.46 12.80 -0.46
C GLU A 116 4.26 12.74 0.86
N ILE A 117 4.37 11.55 1.47
CA ILE A 117 5.11 11.34 2.70
C ILE A 117 6.63 11.37 2.46
N GLU A 118 7.09 10.70 1.40
CA GLU A 118 8.49 10.62 1.00
C GLU A 118 8.59 10.69 -0.54
N PRO A 119 8.88 11.88 -1.11
CA PRO A 119 8.91 12.08 -2.57
C PRO A 119 9.97 11.26 -3.32
N GLN A 120 10.91 10.62 -2.60
CA GLN A 120 11.90 9.73 -3.21
C GLN A 120 11.37 8.30 -3.49
N TRP A 121 10.19 7.96 -2.99
CA TRP A 121 9.55 6.64 -3.16
C TRP A 121 8.79 6.49 -4.49
#